data_AF-A0A962V5V9-F1
#
_entry.id   AF-A0A962V5V9-F1
#
_cell.length_a   1.000
_cell.length_b   1.000
_cell.length_c   1.000
_cell.angle_alpha   90.00
_cell.angle_beta   90.00
_cell.angle_gamma   90.00
#
_symmetry.space_group_name_H-M   'P 1'
#
loop_
_entity.id
_entity.type
_entity.pdbx_description
1 polymer ?
#
loop_
_entity_poly.entity_id
_entity_poly.type
_entity_poly.pdbx_seq_one_letter_code
_entity_poly.pdbx_strand_id
1 'polypeptide(L)'
;MNIAELSIRKNVITLFITLLVLGGGILAYETMGRLEDPAFTIKQAKVITRYAGASAEEVEKEVTDILETEIQQLGQLLRITSQSMDGLSI
;
A
#
# COMPACT_ATOMS: atom_id res chain seq x y z
N MET A 1 -5.29 32.41 -30.19
CA MET A 1 -6.63 32.28 -29.59
C MET A 1 -6.69 33.16 -28.35
N ASN A 2 -7.58 34.13 -28.29
CA ASN A 2 -7.76 34.99 -27.11
C ASN A 2 -8.98 34.52 -26.30
N ILE A 3 -8.71 33.82 -25.19
CA ILE A 3 -9.76 33.24 -24.34
C ILE A 3 -10.51 34.34 -23.56
N ALA A 4 -9.84 35.46 -23.24
CA ALA A 4 -10.47 36.60 -22.58
C ALA A 4 -11.51 37.25 -23.50
N GLU A 5 -11.14 37.51 -24.76
CA GLU A 5 -12.05 38.08 -25.74
C GLU A 5 -13.25 37.15 -26.03
N LEU A 6 -13.00 35.82 -26.14
CA LEU A 6 -14.05 34.83 -26.33
C LEU A 6 -15.03 34.80 -25.14
N SER A 7 -14.49 34.89 -23.91
CA SER A 7 -15.26 34.85 -22.68
C SER A 7 -16.14 36.09 -22.49
N ILE A 8 -15.64 37.25 -22.91
CA ILE A 8 -16.41 38.50 -22.89
C ILE A 8 -17.50 38.48 -23.97
N ARG A 9 -17.17 38.04 -25.19
CA ARG A 9 -18.11 37.98 -26.31
C ARG A 9 -19.23 36.94 -26.09
N LYS A 10 -18.92 35.82 -25.42
CA LYS A 10 -19.86 34.73 -25.10
C LYS A 10 -20.19 34.69 -23.61
N ASN A 11 -20.47 35.85 -23.02
CA ASN A 11 -20.71 36.04 -21.58
C ASN A 11 -21.73 35.06 -20.96
N VAL A 12 -22.86 34.77 -21.61
CA VAL A 12 -23.88 33.84 -21.10
C VAL A 12 -23.33 32.41 -21.01
N ILE A 13 -22.59 31.98 -22.03
CA ILE A 13 -21.99 30.64 -22.07
C ILE A 13 -20.88 30.54 -21.02
N THR A 14 -20.04 31.57 -20.90
CA THR A 14 -19.00 31.62 -19.88
C THR A 14 -19.59 31.60 -18.47
N LEU A 15 -20.66 32.35 -18.21
CA LEU A 15 -21.35 32.35 -16.92
C LEU A 15 -21.96 30.99 -16.61
N PHE A 16 -22.62 30.36 -17.58
CA PHE A 16 -23.19 29.03 -17.42
C PHE A 16 -22.11 27.98 -17.09
N ILE A 17 -21.01 27.96 -17.82
CA ILE A 17 -19.88 27.05 -17.55
C ILE A 17 -19.29 27.32 -16.16
N THR A 18 -19.16 28.58 -15.78
CA THR A 18 -18.65 28.97 -14.45
C THR A 18 -19.54 28.42 -13.34
N LEU A 19 -20.85 28.59 -13.46
CA LEU A 19 -21.82 28.06 -12.49
C LEU A 19 -21.81 26.53 -12.44
N LEU A 20 -21.65 25.86 -13.58
CA LEU A 20 -21.58 24.41 -13.66
C LEU A 20 -20.32 23.89 -12.95
N VAL A 21 -19.16 24.51 -13.19
CA VAL A 21 -17.90 24.15 -12.51
C VAL A 21 -17.97 24.43 -11.01
N LEU A 22 -18.56 25.56 -10.60
CA LEU A 22 -18.75 25.87 -9.18
C LEU A 22 -19.68 24.86 -8.49
N GLY A 23 -20.84 24.57 -9.07
CA GLY A 23 -21.77 23.59 -8.53
C GLY A 23 -21.17 22.18 -8.46
N GLY A 24 -20.51 21.74 -9.54
CA GLY A 24 -19.81 20.46 -9.57
C GLY A 24 -18.66 20.39 -8.56
N GLY A 25 -17.93 21.49 -8.37
CA GLY A 25 -16.87 21.60 -7.39
C GLY A 25 -17.35 21.48 -5.94
N ILE A 26 -18.48 22.11 -5.60
CA ILE A 26 -19.10 21.98 -4.27
C ILE A 26 -19.53 20.54 -4.01
N LEU A 27 -20.24 19.92 -4.97
CA LEU A 27 -20.66 18.52 -4.85
C LEU A 27 -19.47 17.57 -4.71
N ALA A 28 -18.41 17.79 -5.49
CA ALA A 28 -17.17 17.01 -5.39
C ALA A 28 -16.49 17.20 -4.03
N TYR A 29 -16.45 18.43 -3.50
CA TYR A 29 -15.86 18.72 -2.20
C TYR A 29 -16.60 18.02 -1.05
N GLU A 30 -17.93 18.02 -1.07
CA GLU A 30 -18.75 17.37 -0.04
C GLU A 30 -18.70 15.84 -0.11
N THR A 31 -18.59 15.28 -1.32
CA THR A 31 -18.56 13.82 -1.53
C THR A 31 -17.17 13.21 -1.50
N MET A 32 -16.10 14.02 -1.51
CA MET A 32 -14.74 13.52 -1.48
C MET A 32 -14.42 12.91 -0.12
N GLY A 33 -14.35 11.58 -0.09
CA GLY A 33 -13.90 10.84 1.09
C GLY A 33 -12.50 11.30 1.50
N ARG A 34 -12.36 11.69 2.75
CA ARG A 34 -11.07 12.02 3.36
C ARG A 34 -10.58 10.79 4.11
N LEU A 35 -9.41 10.31 3.73
CA LEU A 35 -8.68 9.34 4.54
C LEU A 35 -7.75 10.16 5.45
N GLU A 36 -8.07 10.21 6.75
CA GLU A 36 -7.21 10.83 7.76
C GLU A 36 -5.86 10.10 7.82
N ASP A 37 -5.92 8.76 7.81
CA ASP A 37 -4.76 7.88 7.65
C ASP A 37 -4.91 7.04 6.38
N PRO A 38 -4.16 7.35 5.30
CA PRO A 38 -4.19 6.53 4.10
C PRO A 38 -3.60 5.15 4.40
N ALA A 39 -4.32 4.09 4.02
CA ALA A 39 -3.81 2.74 4.15
C ALA A 39 -2.55 2.58 3.27
N PHE A 40 -1.43 2.23 3.89
CA PHE A 40 -0.22 1.84 3.18
C PHE A 40 0.05 0.36 3.41
N THR A 41 0.40 -0.35 2.33
CA THR A 41 0.76 -1.76 2.44
C THR A 41 2.16 -1.89 3.01
N ILE A 42 2.27 -2.40 4.23
CA ILE A 42 3.55 -2.81 4.80
C ILE A 42 4.01 -4.07 4.07
N LYS A 43 5.12 -3.97 3.32
CA LYS A 43 5.71 -5.09 2.58
C LYS A 43 6.45 -6.05 3.53
N GLN A 44 5.70 -6.74 4.37
CA GLN A 44 6.19 -7.77 5.27
C GLN A 44 5.43 -9.07 5.03
N ALA A 45 6.15 -10.18 5.10
CA ALA A 45 5.59 -11.52 5.06
C ALA A 45 6.09 -12.28 6.28
N LYS A 46 5.27 -13.19 6.80
CA LYS A 46 5.63 -14.09 7.89
C LYS A 46 5.46 -15.52 7.40
N VAL A 47 6.50 -16.33 7.54
CA VAL A 47 6.48 -17.77 7.23
C VAL A 47 6.41 -18.48 8.57
N ILE A 48 5.44 -19.38 8.75
CA ILE A 48 5.26 -20.11 10.01
C ILE A 48 5.35 -21.59 9.69
N THR A 49 6.37 -22.25 10.22
CA THR A 49 6.61 -23.68 10.00
C THR A 49 6.53 -24.41 11.33
N ARG A 50 5.71 -25.46 11.39
CA ARG A 50 5.53 -26.29 12.59
C ARG A 50 6.33 -27.58 12.44
N TYR A 51 7.11 -27.92 13.46
CA TYR A 51 7.89 -29.15 13.53
C TYR A 51 7.71 -29.81 14.89
N ALA A 52 6.50 -30.29 15.17
CA ALA A 52 6.13 -30.80 16.49
C ALA A 52 7.08 -31.92 16.96
N GLY A 53 7.61 -31.77 18.19
CA GLY A 53 8.51 -32.75 18.80
C GLY A 53 10.00 -32.46 18.61
N ALA A 54 10.38 -31.52 17.74
CA ALA A 54 11.76 -31.07 17.58
C ALA A 54 12.15 -30.02 18.65
N SER A 55 13.40 -30.08 19.10
CA SER A 55 13.97 -29.06 19.98
C SER A 55 14.22 -27.74 19.23
N ALA A 56 14.30 -26.61 19.92
CA ALA A 56 14.61 -25.33 19.28
C ALA A 56 15.90 -25.35 18.42
N GLU A 57 16.93 -26.09 18.85
CA GLU A 57 18.18 -26.22 18.09
C GLU A 57 18.00 -27.04 16.80
N GLU A 58 17.17 -28.07 16.85
CA GLU A 58 16.84 -28.92 15.71
C GLU A 58 15.96 -28.18 14.69
N VAL A 59 14.98 -27.41 15.17
CA VAL A 59 14.16 -26.52 14.33
C VAL A 59 15.03 -25.47 13.63
N GLU A 60 15.99 -24.88 14.34
CA GLU A 60 16.91 -23.89 13.75
C GLU A 60 17.71 -24.50 12.59
N LYS A 61 18.36 -25.64 12.83
CA LYS A 61 19.26 -26.28 11.86
C LYS A 61 18.54 -26.92 10.68
N GLU A 62 17.40 -27.56 10.92
CA GLU A 62 16.71 -28.35 9.90
C GLU A 62 15.65 -27.56 9.13
N VAL A 63 15.16 -26.45 9.68
CA VAL A 63 14.06 -25.68 9.10
C VAL A 63 14.45 -24.24 8.86
N THR A 64 14.81 -23.50 9.92
CA THR A 64 15.03 -22.05 9.82
C THR A 64 16.21 -21.70 8.91
N ASP A 65 17.37 -22.35 9.07
CA ASP A 65 18.58 -22.08 8.28
C ASP A 65 18.37 -22.31 6.77
N ILE A 66 17.67 -23.39 6.41
CA ILE A 66 17.33 -23.70 5.03
C ILE A 66 16.40 -22.64 4.45
N LEU A 67 15.36 -22.25 5.19
CA LEU A 67 14.41 -21.24 4.75
C LEU A 67 15.08 -19.86 4.60
N GLU A 68 15.93 -19.46 5.53
CA GLU A 68 16.67 -18.20 5.43
C GLU A 68 17.57 -18.19 4.21
N THR A 69 18.31 -19.27 3.97
CA THR A 69 19.23 -19.39 2.83
C THR A 69 18.50 -19.24 1.49
N GLU A 70 17.33 -19.85 1.34
CA GLU A 70 16.54 -19.74 0.10
C GLU A 70 15.86 -18.36 -0.03
N ILE A 71 15.36 -17.79 1.06
CA ILE A 71 14.71 -16.47 1.06
C ILE A 71 15.75 -15.36 0.79
N GLN A 72 17.00 -15.51 1.24
CA GLN A 72 18.08 -14.57 0.95
C GLN A 72 18.39 -14.44 -0.55
N GLN A 73 18.06 -15.44 -1.36
CA GLN A 73 18.25 -15.39 -2.82
C GLN A 73 17.21 -14.49 -3.53
N LEU A 74 16.17 -14.05 -2.82
CA LEU A 74 15.15 -13.17 -3.39
C LEU A 74 15.72 -11.78 -3.69
N GLY A 75 15.59 -11.33 -4.94
CA GLY A 75 16.17 -10.05 -5.38
C GLY A 75 15.58 -8.78 -4.75
N GLN A 76 14.44 -8.86 -4.06
CA GLN A 76 13.79 -7.71 -3.39
C GLN A 76 13.64 -7.93 -1.88
N LEU A 77 14.69 -8.42 -1.24
CA LEU A 77 14.74 -8.62 0.19
C LEU A 77 15.44 -7.46 0.90
N LEU A 78 14.78 -6.85 1.89
CA LEU A 78 15.39 -5.81 2.73
C LEU A 78 16.03 -6.39 4.00
N ARG A 79 15.29 -7.23 4.73
CA ARG A 79 15.71 -7.83 6.00
C ARG A 79 14.92 -9.11 6.28
N ILE A 80 15.60 -10.12 6.83
CA ILE A 80 14.99 -11.31 7.43
C ILE A 80 15.25 -11.28 8.94
N THR A 81 14.29 -11.77 9.71
CA THR A 81 14.44 -12.04 11.14
C THR A 81 13.70 -13.33 11.43
N SER A 82 14.35 -14.27 12.12
CA SER A 82 13.79 -15.55 12.51
C SER A 82 13.81 -15.73 14.03
N GLN A 83 12.92 -16.60 14.50
CA GLN A 83 12.82 -17.09 15.86
C GLN A 83 12.47 -18.57 15.83
N SER A 84 13.42 -19.40 16.25
CA SER A 84 13.21 -20.84 16.44
C SER A 84 12.87 -21.13 17.89
N MET A 85 11.73 -21.79 18.09
CA MET A 85 11.23 -22.26 19.38
C MET A 85 10.98 -23.77 19.28
N ASP A 86 10.76 -24.43 20.43
CA ASP A 86 10.45 -25.85 20.45
C ASP A 86 9.23 -26.16 19.55
N GLY A 87 9.50 -26.93 18.50
CA GLY A 87 8.57 -27.33 17.46
C GLY A 87 7.96 -26.23 16.59
N LEU A 88 8.54 -25.03 16.54
CA LEU A 88 8.01 -23.89 15.78
C LEU A 88 9.11 -22.96 15.24
N SER A 89 9.04 -22.63 13.95
CA SER A 89 9.89 -21.65 13.26
C SER A 89 9.02 -20.48 12.75
N ILE A 90 9.40 -19.24 13.09
CA ILE A 90 8.71 -17.99 12.73
C ILE A 90 9.70 -16.94 12.25
#